data_AF-A0A6A6G6Z3-F1
#
_entry.id   AF-A0A6A6G6Z3-F1
#
_cell.length_a   1.000
_cell.length_b   1.000
_cell.length_c   1.000
_cell.angle_alpha   90.00
_cell.angle_beta   90.00
_cell.angle_gamma   90.00
#
_symmetry.space_group_name_H-M   'P 1'
#
loop_
_entity.id
_entity.type
_entity.pdbx_description
1 polymer ?
#
loop_
_entity_poly.entity_id
_entity_poly.type
_entity_poly.pdbx_seq_one_letter_code
_entity_poly.pdbx_strand_id
1 'polypeptide(L)'
;MGRAILRKKVQYKASTDKPATPLAPRDSNIPPARRDSAVESPNSSKKRSIEQVDLTNENNDNPKPAKQKKSTTTSSTKGGKKNEKKNDFDVSGIHLDGEDDDSCPIFDTCQDIRNKINAELRKGTTKAELVRQISAQFNTREKITASQLQRFMDNKGPLGGAESGAFYGGYVFFEKLRLKQGKPESKKRLEVKQAHPNGMPRKDSANTFVTLPAGEKAYIDNLGRMSTSDHGRI
;
A
#
# COMPACT_ATOMS: atom_id res chain seq x y z
N MET A 1 -18.66 -33.66 31.94
CA MET A 1 -18.95 -33.57 30.49
C MET A 1 -17.85 -32.77 29.82
N GLY A 2 -17.11 -33.36 28.87
CA GLY A 2 -16.06 -32.64 28.14
C GLY A 2 -16.67 -31.66 27.13
N ARG A 3 -16.19 -30.41 27.10
CA ARG A 3 -16.60 -29.44 26.07
C ARG A 3 -16.05 -29.89 24.71
N ALA A 4 -16.90 -29.90 23.68
CA ALA A 4 -16.46 -30.22 22.32
C ALA A 4 -15.39 -29.22 21.85
N ILE A 5 -14.33 -29.70 21.20
CA ILE A 5 -13.23 -28.88 20.69
C ILE A 5 -13.44 -28.67 19.19
N LEU A 6 -13.40 -27.42 18.72
CA LEU A 6 -13.63 -27.06 17.32
C LEU A 6 -12.46 -26.24 16.74
N ARG A 7 -12.11 -26.50 15.49
CA ARG A 7 -11.20 -25.66 14.70
C ARG A 7 -11.96 -24.44 14.16
N LYS A 8 -11.55 -23.23 14.54
CA LYS A 8 -12.20 -21.97 14.17
C LYS A 8 -11.21 -21.03 13.49
N LYS A 9 -11.70 -20.26 12.51
CA LYS A 9 -10.94 -19.19 11.85
C LYS A 9 -10.86 -17.98 12.77
N VAL A 10 -9.67 -17.40 12.93
CA VAL A 10 -9.47 -16.21 13.76
C VAL A 10 -10.12 -15.00 13.09
N GLN A 11 -10.85 -14.21 13.86
CA GLN A 11 -11.52 -13.00 13.38
C GLN A 11 -10.77 -11.75 13.84
N TYR A 12 -10.60 -10.78 12.97
CA TYR A 12 -10.18 -9.45 13.41
C TYR A 12 -11.38 -8.69 13.97
N LYS A 13 -11.28 -8.21 15.22
CA LYS A 13 -12.25 -7.28 15.79
C LYS A 13 -11.62 -5.91 15.80
N ALA A 14 -12.07 -5.03 14.90
CA ALA A 14 -11.70 -3.62 15.00
C ALA A 14 -12.16 -3.08 16.37
N SER A 15 -11.27 -2.40 17.09
CA SER A 15 -11.66 -1.71 18.33
C SER A 15 -12.84 -0.78 18.04
N THR A 16 -13.90 -0.91 18.83
CA THR A 16 -15.06 0.00 18.79
C THR A 16 -14.78 1.35 19.44
N ASP A 17 -13.54 1.60 19.87
CA ASP A 17 -13.10 2.93 20.29
C ASP A 17 -13.21 3.87 19.09
N LYS A 18 -14.30 4.66 19.10
CA LYS A 18 -14.58 5.70 18.11
C LYS A 18 -13.31 6.56 17.96
N PRO A 19 -12.78 6.78 16.75
CA PRO A 19 -11.92 7.93 16.56
C PRO A 19 -12.71 9.19 16.97
N ALA A 20 -12.03 10.11 17.66
CA ALA A 20 -12.57 11.43 17.95
C ALA A 20 -13.25 12.00 16.68
N THR A 21 -14.42 12.58 16.91
CA THR A 21 -15.37 13.17 15.95
C THR A 21 -14.75 13.57 14.61
N PRO A 22 -15.30 13.14 13.45
CA PRO A 22 -14.84 13.67 12.18
C PRO A 22 -15.08 15.18 12.17
N LEU A 23 -14.03 15.96 11.85
CA LEU A 23 -14.20 17.35 11.43
C LEU A 23 -15.23 17.35 10.30
N ALA A 24 -16.25 18.20 10.44
CA ALA A 24 -17.42 18.26 9.58
C ALA A 24 -17.04 18.24 8.08
N PRO A 25 -17.88 17.64 7.21
CA PRO A 25 -17.66 17.71 5.78
C PRO A 25 -17.58 19.17 5.34
N ARG A 26 -16.53 19.52 4.60
CA ARG A 26 -16.49 20.77 3.83
C ARG A 26 -17.67 20.71 2.85
N ASP A 27 -18.64 21.58 3.08
CA ASP A 27 -19.81 21.77 2.23
C ASP A 27 -19.36 22.08 0.79
N SER A 28 -19.79 21.27 -0.16
CA SER A 28 -19.39 21.32 -1.57
C SER A 28 -20.04 22.46 -2.35
N ASN A 29 -20.83 23.33 -1.70
CA ASN A 29 -21.58 24.41 -2.32
C ASN A 29 -21.06 25.82 -2.01
N ILE A 30 -19.74 26.01 -1.91
CA ILE A 30 -19.15 27.36 -1.91
C ILE A 30 -18.65 27.66 -3.33
N PRO A 31 -19.37 28.46 -4.13
CA PRO A 31 -18.87 28.88 -5.44
C PRO A 31 -17.63 29.77 -5.26
N PRO A 32 -16.58 29.60 -6.09
CA PRO A 32 -15.42 30.47 -6.02
C PRO A 32 -15.81 31.89 -6.44
N ALA A 33 -15.50 32.87 -5.59
CA ALA A 33 -15.64 34.28 -5.91
C ALA A 33 -14.81 34.62 -7.16
N ARG A 34 -15.49 34.79 -8.31
CA ARG A 34 -14.91 35.33 -9.54
C ARG A 34 -14.98 36.85 -9.47
N ARG A 35 -13.82 37.49 -9.55
CA ARG A 35 -13.69 38.91 -9.87
C ARG A 35 -14.06 39.14 -11.34
N ASP A 36 -14.89 40.14 -11.55
CA ASP A 36 -15.37 40.63 -12.84
C ASP A 36 -14.24 41.09 -13.76
N SER A 37 -14.36 40.78 -15.05
CA SER A 37 -14.21 41.74 -16.15
C SER A 37 -14.80 41.11 -17.42
N ALA A 38 -15.79 41.82 -17.98
CA ALA A 38 -16.60 41.45 -19.12
C ALA A 38 -15.81 41.37 -20.45
N VAL A 39 -16.35 40.64 -21.44
CA VAL A 39 -16.85 41.17 -22.73
C VAL A 39 -17.34 39.99 -23.62
N GLU A 40 -18.63 40.05 -23.94
CA GLU A 40 -19.45 39.57 -25.08
C GLU A 40 -19.40 38.14 -25.70
N SER A 41 -20.63 37.62 -25.89
CA SER A 41 -21.13 36.41 -26.59
C SER A 41 -21.25 36.63 -28.14
N PRO A 42 -21.94 35.80 -28.97
CA PRO A 42 -22.53 34.44 -28.83
C PRO A 42 -22.28 33.50 -30.04
N ASN A 43 -22.68 32.20 -29.98
CA ASN A 43 -23.85 31.66 -30.74
C ASN A 43 -23.82 30.14 -31.07
N SER A 44 -24.99 29.52 -30.86
CA SER A 44 -25.66 28.38 -31.54
C SER A 44 -25.02 26.99 -31.75
N SER A 45 -25.62 26.01 -31.07
CA SER A 45 -26.44 24.91 -31.62
C SER A 45 -26.10 24.30 -33.00
N LYS A 46 -25.83 22.98 -33.06
CA LYS A 46 -26.65 22.00 -33.82
C LYS A 46 -26.17 20.53 -33.74
N LYS A 47 -27.19 19.68 -33.57
CA LYS A 47 -27.31 18.22 -33.74
C LYS A 47 -27.20 17.80 -35.22
N ARG A 48 -26.71 16.57 -35.48
CA ARG A 48 -27.13 15.52 -36.48
C ARG A 48 -25.92 14.62 -36.79
N SER A 49 -25.85 13.33 -36.44
CA SER A 49 -26.61 12.11 -36.83
C SER A 49 -26.18 11.50 -38.17
N ILE A 50 -25.94 10.16 -38.14
CA ILE A 50 -25.99 9.16 -39.24
C ILE A 50 -24.70 9.10 -40.10
N GLU A 51 -24.07 7.97 -40.46
CA GLU A 51 -24.46 6.55 -40.62
C GLU A 51 -23.23 5.62 -40.51
N GLN A 52 -23.47 4.35 -40.16
CA GLN A 52 -22.53 3.23 -40.31
C GLN A 52 -22.62 2.66 -41.73
N VAL A 53 -21.51 2.19 -42.29
CA VAL A 53 -21.32 1.05 -43.22
C VAL A 53 -19.83 1.05 -43.63
N ASP A 54 -19.07 -0.03 -43.82
CA ASP A 54 -19.26 -1.46 -43.74
C ASP A 54 -17.85 -2.09 -43.61
N LEU A 55 -17.76 -3.30 -43.06
CA LEU A 55 -16.54 -4.10 -42.92
C LEU A 55 -16.53 -5.22 -43.96
N THR A 56 -15.53 -5.24 -44.85
CA THR A 56 -15.00 -6.45 -45.54
C THR A 56 -13.60 -6.09 -46.07
N ASN A 57 -12.62 -6.96 -46.29
CA ASN A 57 -12.24 -8.30 -45.84
C ASN A 57 -10.77 -8.45 -46.31
N GLU A 58 -10.05 -9.39 -45.71
CA GLU A 58 -8.62 -9.67 -45.81
C GLU A 58 -8.02 -9.85 -47.21
N ASN A 59 -6.71 -9.62 -47.34
CA ASN A 59 -5.78 -10.56 -48.00
C ASN A 59 -4.30 -10.26 -47.70
N ASN A 60 -3.53 -11.35 -47.69
CA ASN A 60 -2.22 -11.58 -47.10
C ASN A 60 -1.03 -11.26 -48.03
N ASP A 61 0.15 -11.36 -47.43
CA ASP A 61 1.48 -11.68 -47.98
C ASP A 61 2.53 -10.57 -48.20
N ASN A 62 3.66 -10.82 -47.53
CA ASN A 62 4.91 -10.07 -47.43
C ASN A 62 5.91 -10.64 -48.47
N PRO A 63 6.96 -9.92 -48.89
CA PRO A 63 8.27 -10.17 -48.26
C PRO A 63 9.30 -9.00 -48.25
N LYS A 64 9.91 -8.75 -47.07
CA LYS A 64 11.37 -8.69 -46.72
C LYS A 64 12.36 -7.77 -47.53
N PRO A 65 13.61 -7.49 -47.04
CA PRO A 65 14.13 -6.66 -45.92
C PRO A 65 15.09 -5.52 -46.38
N ALA A 66 15.50 -4.57 -45.50
CA ALA A 66 16.89 -4.06 -45.43
C ALA A 66 17.18 -2.97 -44.36
N LYS A 67 18.31 -3.17 -43.65
CA LYS A 67 19.37 -2.22 -43.20
C LYS A 67 19.07 -1.04 -42.25
N GLN A 68 19.57 -1.22 -41.02
CA GLN A 68 20.56 -0.39 -40.29
C GLN A 68 20.84 1.06 -40.76
N LYS A 69 20.75 2.03 -39.82
CA LYS A 69 21.92 2.86 -39.45
C LYS A 69 21.73 3.63 -38.14
N LYS A 70 22.87 3.72 -37.45
CA LYS A 70 23.20 4.38 -36.17
C LYS A 70 23.88 5.71 -36.48
N SER A 71 23.54 6.78 -35.75
CA SER A 71 24.44 7.92 -35.47
C SER A 71 23.80 8.85 -34.42
N THR A 72 24.30 8.88 -33.17
CA THR A 72 25.26 9.85 -32.58
C THR A 72 24.68 11.24 -32.24
N THR A 73 24.54 11.47 -30.92
CA THR A 73 24.95 12.65 -30.11
C THR A 73 24.55 14.05 -30.59
N THR A 74 23.80 14.81 -29.78
CA THR A 74 24.33 15.85 -28.86
C THR A 74 23.17 16.67 -28.23
N SER A 75 23.26 16.81 -26.91
CA SER A 75 22.55 17.69 -25.97
C SER A 75 21.62 18.80 -26.49
N SER A 76 20.38 18.77 -26.00
CA SER A 76 19.64 19.99 -25.69
C SER A 76 19.07 19.92 -24.27
N THR A 77 19.69 20.72 -23.42
CA THR A 77 19.33 21.04 -22.04
C THR A 77 17.94 21.66 -21.97
N LYS A 78 16.98 21.02 -21.29
CA LYS A 78 15.82 21.72 -20.74
C LYS A 78 15.14 20.95 -19.60
N GLY A 79 15.11 21.57 -18.42
CA GLY A 79 14.03 21.36 -17.45
C GLY A 79 14.32 20.39 -16.31
N GLY A 80 15.36 20.66 -15.52
CA GLY A 80 15.54 20.08 -14.20
C GLY A 80 14.41 20.49 -13.25
N LYS A 81 13.48 19.57 -12.98
CA LYS A 81 12.62 19.55 -11.78
C LYS A 81 12.09 18.14 -11.46
N LYS A 82 12.94 17.13 -11.66
CA LYS A 82 12.64 15.72 -11.32
C LYS A 82 13.65 15.07 -10.38
N ASN A 83 14.73 15.76 -10.01
CA ASN A 83 15.85 15.13 -9.30
C ASN A 83 15.87 15.37 -7.79
N GLU A 84 15.11 16.32 -7.25
CA GLU A 84 15.09 16.55 -5.79
C GLU A 84 14.36 15.43 -5.04
N LYS A 85 13.23 14.93 -5.56
CA LYS A 85 12.47 13.83 -4.92
C LYS A 85 13.21 12.49 -4.88
N LYS A 86 14.18 12.26 -5.78
CA LYS A 86 14.94 11.00 -5.79
C LYS A 86 15.85 10.86 -4.57
N ASN A 87 16.31 11.98 -4.00
CA ASN A 87 17.23 11.96 -2.88
C ASN A 87 16.55 11.57 -1.57
N ASP A 88 15.24 11.78 -1.42
CA ASP A 88 14.54 11.51 -0.16
C ASP A 88 14.45 10.01 0.13
N PHE A 89 14.20 9.18 -0.90
CA PHE A 89 14.02 7.73 -0.75
C PHE A 89 15.30 6.90 -0.88
N ASP A 90 16.45 7.52 -1.14
CA ASP A 90 17.71 6.77 -1.13
C ASP A 90 18.05 6.33 0.30
N VAL A 91 17.85 5.05 0.57
CA VAL A 91 18.12 4.40 1.86
C VAL A 91 19.23 3.34 1.75
N SER A 92 19.98 3.35 0.64
CA SER A 92 21.01 2.34 0.34
C SER A 92 22.16 2.32 1.37
N GLY A 93 22.46 3.46 1.99
CA GLY A 93 23.52 3.57 3.01
C GLY A 93 23.11 3.19 4.43
N ILE A 94 21.87 2.73 4.66
CA ILE A 94 21.37 2.33 5.98
C ILE A 94 21.09 0.84 5.96
N HIS A 95 21.67 0.14 6.92
CA HIS A 95 21.52 -1.29 7.10
C HIS A 95 20.74 -1.59 8.40
N LEU A 96 19.85 -2.57 8.35
CA LEU A 96 19.13 -3.07 9.52
C LEU A 96 19.61 -4.47 9.91
N ASP A 97 19.58 -4.78 11.20
CA ASP A 97 19.92 -6.12 11.69
C ASP A 97 18.97 -7.18 11.09
N GLY A 98 19.54 -8.24 10.54
CA GLY A 98 18.81 -9.34 9.89
C GLY A 98 18.29 -9.02 8.49
N GLU A 99 18.69 -7.89 7.89
CA GLU A 99 18.32 -7.54 6.52
C GLU A 99 18.90 -8.52 5.48
N ASP A 100 20.13 -8.99 5.68
CA ASP A 100 20.84 -9.85 4.72
C ASP A 100 20.10 -11.16 4.42
N ASP A 101 19.47 -11.75 5.44
CA ASP A 101 18.75 -13.02 5.34
C ASP A 101 17.21 -12.84 5.25
N ASP A 102 16.74 -11.64 4.93
CA ASP A 102 15.32 -11.27 4.96
C ASP A 102 14.65 -11.58 6.34
N SER A 103 15.41 -11.59 7.44
CA SER A 103 14.99 -12.03 8.78
C SER A 103 14.71 -10.89 9.77
N CYS A 104 14.82 -9.64 9.32
CA CYS A 104 14.60 -8.44 10.14
C CYS A 104 13.24 -8.50 10.88
N PRO A 105 13.22 -8.29 12.22
CA PRO A 105 11.99 -8.30 13.01
C PRO A 105 11.13 -7.06 12.70
N ILE A 106 9.84 -7.29 12.45
CA ILE A 106 8.91 -6.23 12.06
C ILE A 106 8.19 -5.69 13.30
N PHE A 107 8.26 -4.39 13.56
CA PHE A 107 7.61 -3.75 14.72
C PHE A 107 6.46 -2.80 14.34
N ASP A 108 5.95 -2.91 13.12
CA ASP A 108 4.74 -2.23 12.67
C ASP A 108 3.68 -3.25 12.25
N THR A 109 2.41 -2.95 12.47
CA THR A 109 1.32 -3.80 11.96
C THR A 109 1.14 -3.62 10.45
N CYS A 110 0.50 -4.57 9.76
CA CYS A 110 0.15 -4.39 8.34
C CYS A 110 -0.70 -3.13 8.12
N GLN A 111 -1.57 -2.78 9.08
CA GLN A 111 -2.37 -1.55 9.01
C GLN A 111 -1.48 -0.30 9.08
N ASP A 112 -0.42 -0.31 9.89
CA ASP A 112 0.52 0.81 9.97
C ASP A 112 1.32 0.98 8.70
N ILE A 113 1.81 -0.12 8.11
CA ILE A 113 2.51 -0.07 6.81
C ILE A 113 1.58 0.45 5.72
N ARG A 114 0.31 0.01 5.66
CA ARG A 114 -0.69 0.57 4.74
C ARG A 114 -0.91 2.07 4.95
N ASN A 115 -0.95 2.52 6.20
CA ASN A 115 -1.08 3.95 6.53
C ASN A 115 0.14 4.75 6.06
N LYS A 116 1.35 4.22 6.24
CA LYS A 116 2.60 4.84 5.75
C LYS A 116 2.64 4.93 4.23
N ILE A 117 2.26 3.85 3.53
CA ILE A 117 2.14 3.85 2.06
C ILE A 117 1.14 4.92 1.60
N ASN A 118 -0.05 4.95 2.20
CA ASN A 118 -1.07 5.95 1.87
C ASN A 118 -0.59 7.38 2.13
N ALA A 119 0.17 7.61 3.21
CA ALA A 119 0.74 8.91 3.51
C ALA A 119 1.74 9.36 2.43
N GLU A 120 2.59 8.46 1.93
CA GLU A 120 3.51 8.78 0.82
C GLU A 120 2.77 9.04 -0.50
N LEU A 121 1.73 8.26 -0.81
CA LEU A 121 0.92 8.50 -2.00
C LEU A 121 0.23 9.87 -1.97
N ARG A 122 -0.21 10.33 -0.79
CA ARG A 122 -0.78 11.69 -0.60
C ARG A 122 0.24 12.80 -0.79
N LYS A 123 1.52 12.55 -0.53
CA LYS A 123 2.62 13.49 -0.83
C LYS A 123 2.95 13.57 -2.33
N GLY A 124 2.29 12.75 -3.15
CA GLY A 124 2.45 12.73 -4.60
C GLY A 124 3.52 11.76 -5.10
N THR A 125 3.95 10.81 -4.27
CA THR A 125 4.77 9.67 -4.71
C THR A 125 3.91 8.71 -5.53
N THR A 126 4.43 8.16 -6.62
CA THR A 126 3.66 7.22 -7.44
C THR A 126 3.68 5.82 -6.83
N LYS A 127 2.63 5.03 -7.06
CA LYS A 127 2.61 3.61 -6.65
C LYS A 127 3.79 2.84 -7.25
N ALA A 128 4.11 3.08 -8.52
CA ALA A 128 5.21 2.40 -9.21
C ALA A 128 6.58 2.72 -8.58
N GLU A 129 6.77 3.95 -8.09
CA GLU A 129 7.99 4.34 -7.37
C GLU A 129 8.11 3.62 -6.03
N LEU A 130 7.03 3.58 -5.24
CA LEU A 130 7.02 2.83 -3.98
C LEU A 130 7.26 1.34 -4.20
N VAL A 131 6.65 0.73 -5.23
CA VAL A 131 6.90 -0.68 -5.57
C VAL A 131 8.38 -0.93 -5.82
N ARG A 132 9.08 -0.04 -6.54
CA ARG A 132 10.52 -0.18 -6.80
C ARG A 132 11.33 -0.09 -5.51
N GLN A 133 11.05 0.90 -4.66
CA GLN A 133 11.77 1.10 -3.40
C GLN A 133 11.55 -0.05 -2.41
N ILE A 134 10.31 -0.52 -2.29
CA ILE A 134 9.93 -1.65 -1.43
C ILE A 134 10.55 -2.95 -1.94
N SER A 135 10.51 -3.19 -3.25
CA SER A 135 11.11 -4.40 -3.85
C SER A 135 12.62 -4.44 -3.72
N ALA A 136 13.27 -3.27 -3.62
CA ALA A 136 14.72 -3.19 -3.42
C ALA A 136 15.18 -3.57 -2.00
N GLN A 137 14.25 -3.79 -1.06
CA GLN A 137 14.56 -4.20 0.31
C GLN A 137 14.55 -5.73 0.51
N PHE A 138 14.35 -6.50 -0.55
CA PHE A 138 14.42 -7.95 -0.51
C PHE A 138 15.70 -8.44 -1.17
N ASN A 139 16.35 -9.40 -0.52
CA ASN A 139 17.44 -10.15 -1.15
C ASN A 139 16.93 -11.33 -1.98
N THR A 140 15.72 -11.80 -1.66
CA THR A 140 14.99 -12.75 -2.49
C THR A 140 14.68 -12.18 -3.89
N ARG A 141 14.83 -13.01 -4.93
CA ARG A 141 14.64 -12.60 -6.35
C ARG A 141 13.20 -12.21 -6.71
N GLU A 142 12.24 -12.33 -5.78
CA GLU A 142 10.84 -12.05 -6.04
C GLU A 142 10.57 -10.54 -6.02
N LYS A 143 10.39 -9.97 -7.21
CA LYS A 143 10.01 -8.57 -7.34
C LYS A 143 8.52 -8.40 -7.05
N ILE A 144 8.19 -7.49 -6.15
CA ILE A 144 6.80 -7.14 -5.88
C ILE A 144 6.24 -6.41 -7.10
N THR A 145 5.06 -6.83 -7.52
CA THR A 145 4.30 -6.19 -8.60
C THR A 145 3.36 -5.13 -8.02
N ALA A 146 2.95 -4.17 -8.86
CA ALA A 146 1.97 -3.15 -8.45
C ALA A 146 0.63 -3.76 -8.01
N SER A 147 0.23 -4.87 -8.62
CA SER A 147 -0.97 -5.64 -8.27
C SER A 147 -0.85 -6.32 -6.91
N GLN A 148 0.31 -6.89 -6.56
CA GLN A 148 0.56 -7.43 -5.22
C GLN A 148 0.51 -6.33 -4.16
N LEU A 149 1.12 -5.16 -4.44
CA LEU A 149 1.02 -4.01 -3.53
C LEU A 149 -0.43 -3.56 -3.37
N GLN A 150 -1.22 -3.50 -4.45
CA GLN A 150 -2.63 -3.15 -4.37
C GLN A 150 -3.43 -4.15 -3.52
N ARG A 151 -3.24 -5.46 -3.74
CA ARG A 151 -3.87 -6.50 -2.92
C ARG A 151 -3.53 -6.36 -1.44
N PHE A 152 -2.26 -6.07 -1.13
CA PHE A 152 -1.85 -5.77 0.24
C PHE A 152 -2.64 -4.59 0.81
N MET A 153 -2.74 -3.48 0.06
CA MET A 153 -3.47 -2.27 0.47
C MET A 153 -4.97 -2.51 0.70
N ASP A 154 -5.58 -3.44 -0.03
CA ASP A 154 -7.01 -3.77 0.05
C ASP A 154 -7.36 -4.65 1.28
N ASN A 155 -6.37 -5.32 1.87
CA ASN A 155 -6.55 -6.10 3.10
C ASN A 155 -6.90 -5.21 4.31
N LYS A 156 -7.32 -5.82 5.41
CA LYS A 156 -7.76 -5.13 6.65
C LYS A 156 -7.16 -5.76 7.89
N GLY A 157 -7.07 -4.98 8.97
CA GLY A 157 -6.56 -5.44 10.25
C GLY A 157 -5.03 -5.47 10.37
N PRO A 158 -4.51 -5.76 11.58
CA PRO A 158 -3.09 -5.65 11.89
C PRO A 158 -2.22 -6.73 11.25
N LEU A 159 -2.80 -7.86 10.86
CA LEU A 159 -2.11 -9.00 10.24
C LEU A 159 -2.63 -9.31 8.83
N GLY A 160 -3.58 -8.53 8.30
CA GLY A 160 -4.10 -8.72 6.96
C GLY A 160 -3.04 -8.38 5.92
N GLY A 161 -2.66 -9.37 5.11
CA GLY A 161 -1.58 -9.27 4.13
C GLY A 161 -0.18 -9.50 4.69
N ALA A 162 -0.03 -10.07 5.89
CA ALA A 162 1.29 -10.30 6.52
C ALA A 162 2.22 -11.25 5.73
N GLU A 163 1.66 -12.11 4.89
CA GLU A 163 2.42 -13.01 3.99
C GLU A 163 2.94 -12.29 2.74
N SER A 164 2.46 -11.07 2.45
CA SER A 164 2.87 -10.33 1.28
C SER A 164 4.29 -9.76 1.46
N GLY A 165 5.10 -9.83 0.41
CA GLY A 165 6.37 -9.11 0.37
C GLY A 165 6.19 -7.59 0.61
N ALA A 166 5.04 -7.02 0.26
CA ALA A 166 4.78 -5.60 0.55
C ALA A 166 4.83 -5.27 2.06
N PHE A 167 4.56 -6.24 2.93
CA PHE A 167 4.63 -6.06 4.37
C PHE A 167 6.08 -5.94 4.86
N TYR A 168 6.91 -6.95 4.60
CA TYR A 168 8.32 -6.95 5.03
C TYR A 168 9.12 -5.84 4.36
N GLY A 169 9.14 -5.76 3.03
CA GLY A 169 9.92 -4.72 2.34
C GLY A 169 9.41 -3.32 2.63
N GLY A 170 8.09 -3.18 2.88
CA GLY A 170 7.50 -1.92 3.31
C GLY A 170 8.03 -1.51 4.68
N TYR A 171 8.08 -2.43 5.64
CA TYR A 171 8.66 -2.20 6.95
C TYR A 171 10.12 -1.77 6.85
N VAL A 172 10.98 -2.57 6.21
CA VAL A 172 12.42 -2.28 6.07
C VAL A 172 12.63 -0.91 5.42
N PHE A 173 11.91 -0.60 4.35
CA PHE A 173 12.00 0.69 3.67
C PHE A 173 11.65 1.87 4.58
N PHE A 174 10.48 1.82 5.23
CA PHE A 174 10.05 2.91 6.11
C PHE A 174 10.89 3.02 7.37
N GLU A 175 11.48 1.92 7.80
CA GLU A 175 12.36 1.87 8.96
C GLU A 175 13.69 2.54 8.67
N LYS A 176 14.32 2.22 7.54
CA LYS A 176 15.51 2.93 7.07
C LYS A 176 15.20 4.41 6.83
N LEU A 177 14.04 4.73 6.25
CA LEU A 177 13.62 6.11 6.02
C LEU A 177 13.46 6.88 7.35
N ARG A 178 12.97 6.23 8.41
CA ARG A 178 12.89 6.80 9.76
C ARG A 178 14.28 7.10 10.32
N LEU A 179 15.21 6.14 10.22
CA LEU A 179 16.60 6.30 10.68
C LEU A 179 17.30 7.42 9.94
N LYS A 180 17.15 7.48 8.61
CA LYS A 180 17.67 8.58 7.76
C LYS A 180 17.19 9.95 8.23
N GLN A 181 15.92 10.04 8.62
CA GLN A 181 15.30 11.28 9.06
C GLN A 181 15.54 11.60 10.55
N GLY A 182 16.25 10.73 11.28
CA GLY A 182 16.50 10.90 12.72
C GLY A 182 15.22 10.91 13.57
N LYS A 183 14.14 10.27 13.10
CA LYS A 183 12.85 10.29 13.81
C LYS A 183 12.83 9.29 14.97
N PRO A 184 12.32 9.67 16.14
CA PRO A 184 12.18 8.75 17.27
C PRO A 184 11.17 7.64 16.96
N GLU A 185 11.20 6.57 17.76
CA GLU A 185 10.16 5.53 17.69
C GLU A 185 8.79 6.11 18.10
N SER A 186 7.73 5.68 17.41
CA SER A 186 6.38 6.07 17.77
C SER A 186 5.89 5.30 19.00
N LYS A 187 4.96 5.87 19.76
CA LYS A 187 4.32 5.19 20.91
C LYS A 187 3.75 3.83 20.51
N LYS A 188 3.05 3.77 19.37
CA LYS A 188 2.47 2.53 18.85
C LYS A 188 3.53 1.47 18.55
N ARG A 189 4.70 1.86 18.04
CA ARG A 189 5.81 0.91 17.84
C ARG A 189 6.31 0.32 19.16
N LEU A 190 6.41 1.14 20.20
CA LEU A 190 6.81 0.65 21.53
C LEU A 190 5.79 -0.36 22.08
N GLU A 191 4.49 -0.09 21.90
CA GLU A 191 3.43 -1.03 22.25
C GLU A 191 3.50 -2.33 21.45
N VAL A 192 3.77 -2.25 20.14
CA VAL A 192 3.96 -3.44 19.29
C VAL A 192 5.20 -4.22 19.70
N LYS A 193 6.32 -3.57 20.03
CA LYS A 193 7.53 -4.21 20.57
C LYS A 193 7.26 -4.93 21.88
N GLN A 194 6.48 -4.31 22.77
CA GLN A 194 6.10 -4.92 24.05
C GLN A 194 5.17 -6.13 23.84
N ALA A 195 4.25 -6.04 22.87
CA ALA A 195 3.34 -7.11 22.51
C ALA A 195 4.03 -8.27 21.77
N HIS A 196 5.02 -7.97 20.93
CA HIS A 196 5.73 -8.91 20.06
C HIS A 196 7.24 -8.63 20.12
N PRO A 197 7.94 -9.13 21.17
CA PRO A 197 9.38 -8.90 21.34
C PRO A 197 10.23 -9.40 20.17
N ASN A 198 9.79 -10.48 19.52
CA ASN A 198 10.45 -11.09 18.36
C ASN A 198 9.94 -10.54 17.01
N GLY A 199 9.13 -9.48 17.04
CA GLY A 199 8.49 -8.91 15.86
C GLY A 199 7.16 -9.57 15.49
N MET A 200 6.43 -8.91 14.60
CA MET A 200 5.13 -9.30 14.11
C MET A 200 5.20 -10.60 13.29
N PRO A 201 4.22 -11.50 13.42
CA PRO A 201 4.16 -12.71 12.62
C PRO A 201 3.92 -12.37 11.14
N ARG A 202 4.59 -13.10 10.24
CA ARG A 202 4.43 -12.97 8.77
C ARG A 202 3.32 -13.85 8.19
N LYS A 203 2.39 -14.30 9.04
CA LYS A 203 1.26 -15.14 8.63
C LYS A 203 -0.03 -14.33 8.67
N ASP A 204 -0.84 -14.43 7.62
CA ASP A 204 -2.09 -13.69 7.57
C ASP A 204 -3.07 -14.23 8.61
N SER A 205 -3.75 -13.32 9.31
CA SER A 205 -4.93 -13.62 10.11
C SER A 205 -5.98 -14.46 9.36
N ALA A 206 -6.18 -14.23 8.07
CA ALA A 206 -7.14 -14.95 7.24
C ALA A 206 -6.78 -16.44 7.06
N ASN A 207 -5.50 -16.79 7.21
CA ASN A 207 -4.97 -18.15 7.08
C ASN A 207 -4.67 -18.79 8.44
N THR A 208 -5.05 -18.13 9.53
CA THR A 208 -4.80 -18.59 10.89
C THR A 208 -6.05 -19.26 11.46
N PHE A 209 -5.85 -20.49 11.94
CA PHE A 209 -6.89 -21.29 12.59
C PHE A 209 -6.44 -21.65 13.99
N VAL A 210 -7.40 -21.64 14.92
CA VAL A 210 -7.18 -22.05 16.30
C VAL A 210 -8.17 -23.12 16.71
N THR A 211 -7.71 -24.00 17.59
CA THR A 211 -8.51 -25.07 18.16
C THR A 211 -8.98 -24.62 19.54
N LEU A 212 -10.30 -24.41 19.69
CA LEU A 212 -10.89 -23.86 20.91
C LEU A 212 -12.13 -24.66 21.34
N PRO A 213 -12.47 -24.67 22.64
CA PRO A 213 -13.73 -25.22 23.12
C PRO A 213 -14.97 -24.59 22.46
N ALA A 214 -16.06 -25.37 22.39
CA ALA A 214 -17.38 -24.90 21.99
C ALA A 214 -17.82 -23.76 22.92
N GLY A 215 -18.19 -22.61 22.34
CA GLY A 215 -18.51 -21.37 23.06
C GLY A 215 -17.43 -20.27 22.96
N GLU A 216 -16.15 -20.63 22.88
CA GLU A 216 -15.07 -19.63 22.85
C GLU A 216 -14.83 -19.07 21.45
N LYS A 217 -14.45 -17.79 21.36
CA LYS A 217 -14.10 -17.12 20.11
C LYS A 217 -12.73 -16.46 20.22
N ALA A 218 -11.82 -16.76 19.28
CA ALA A 218 -10.57 -16.00 19.15
C ALA A 218 -10.80 -14.71 18.36
N TYR A 219 -10.17 -13.65 18.83
CA TYR A 219 -10.10 -12.37 18.14
C TYR A 219 -8.67 -11.84 18.15
N ILE A 220 -8.33 -11.05 17.14
CA ILE A 220 -7.06 -10.31 17.08
C ILE A 220 -7.31 -8.85 17.47
N ASP A 221 -6.53 -8.33 18.41
CA ASP A 221 -6.54 -6.92 18.82
C ASP A 221 -5.85 -6.02 17.79
N ASN A 222 -5.86 -4.70 17.97
CA ASN A 222 -5.23 -3.77 17.02
C ASN A 222 -3.69 -3.88 16.94
N LEU A 223 -3.05 -4.53 17.90
CA LEU A 223 -1.61 -4.78 17.94
C LEU A 223 -1.25 -6.13 17.30
N GLY A 224 -2.23 -6.90 16.85
CA GLY A 224 -2.01 -8.23 16.27
C GLY A 224 -1.87 -9.35 17.30
N ARG A 225 -2.17 -9.10 18.58
CA ARG A 225 -2.23 -10.16 19.61
C ARG A 225 -3.55 -10.90 19.51
N MET A 226 -3.46 -12.21 19.71
CA MET A 226 -4.63 -13.06 19.72
C MET A 226 -5.16 -13.22 21.15
N SER A 227 -6.44 -12.95 21.33
CA SER A 227 -7.15 -13.09 22.60
C SER A 227 -8.36 -13.99 22.41
N THR A 228 -8.75 -14.71 23.46
CA THR A 228 -9.96 -15.53 23.47
C THR A 228 -11.04 -14.85 24.31
N SER A 229 -12.27 -14.80 23.81
CA SER A 229 -13.44 -14.40 24.60
C SER A 229 -14.04 -15.67 25.21
N ASP A 230 -13.95 -15.84 26.52
CA ASP A 230 -14.74 -16.85 27.24
C ASP A 230 -16.19 -16.36 27.35
N HIS A 231 -17.15 -17.14 26.88
CA HIS A 231 -18.59 -16.84 26.98
C HIS A 231 -19.19 -17.41 28.28
N GLY A 232 -18.41 -17.45 29.37
CA GLY A 232 -18.68 -18.34 30.50
C GLY A 232 -18.80 -17.75 31.91
N ARG A 233 -18.65 -16.44 32.15
CA ARG A 233 -18.91 -15.83 33.47
C ARG A 233 -19.40 -14.38 33.37
N ILE A 234 -20.70 -14.20 33.63
CA ILE A 234 -21.24 -13.09 34.44
C ILE A 234 -21.79 -13.73 35.71
#